data_AF-A0A6N9R944-F1
#
_entry.id   AF-A0A6N9R944-F1
#
_cell.length_a   1.000
_cell.length_b   1.000
_cell.length_c   1.000
_cell.angle_alpha   90.00
_cell.angle_beta   90.00
_cell.angle_gamma   90.00
#
_symmetry.space_group_name_H-M   'P 1'
#
loop_
_entity.id
_entity.type
_entity.pdbx_description
1 polymer ?
#
loop_
_entity_poly.entity_id
_entity_poly.type
_entity_poly.pdbx_seq_one_letter_code
_entity_poly.pdbx_strand_id
1 'polypeptide(L)'
;VATDDERVRAAVSAHGIEVCMTHTHHLTGTDRLAEAAGKLGLADDAIVVNVQGDEPLLEPALIRAMADLLAAHPDAAIATACHPIADPAEAFNPNVVKVVLDARGYALYFSRATIPWARDAFAADGKQIPGGLPLFRHYGLYAYRMPFLRAFPALQPAPIERFEALEQLRALWHGFRIVVAVTEGTPAPGVDTPEDLERVRTLYARGTA
;
A
#
# COMPACT_ATOMS: atom_id res chain seq x y z
N VAL A 1 -2.74 1.82 17.47
CA VAL A 1 -1.62 2.47 16.72
C VAL A 1 -0.31 1.80 17.08
N ALA A 2 0.52 1.42 16.11
CA ALA A 2 1.87 0.93 16.36
C ALA A 2 2.89 2.07 16.17
N THR A 3 3.70 2.36 17.18
CA THR A 3 4.68 3.47 17.13
C THR A 3 5.92 3.14 17.96
N ASP A 4 7.03 3.83 17.71
CA ASP A 4 8.27 3.77 18.49
C ASP A 4 8.52 5.07 19.28
N ASP A 5 7.67 6.08 19.12
CA ASP A 5 7.84 7.41 19.72
C ASP A 5 6.85 7.64 20.86
N GLU A 6 7.39 7.95 22.03
CA GLU A 6 6.64 8.20 23.25
C GLU A 6 5.70 9.42 23.14
N ARG A 7 6.03 10.41 22.29
CA ARG A 7 5.19 11.57 22.03
C ARG A 7 3.94 11.18 21.24
N VAL A 8 4.09 10.28 20.26
CA VAL A 8 2.96 9.71 19.50
C VAL A 8 2.10 8.88 20.43
N ARG A 9 2.71 8.03 21.28
CA ARG A 9 1.99 7.26 22.30
C ARG A 9 1.14 8.17 23.18
N ALA A 10 1.73 9.22 23.75
CA ALA A 10 1.03 10.16 24.63
C ALA A 10 -0.16 10.84 23.92
N ALA A 11 0.04 11.32 22.68
CA ALA A 11 -1.02 11.96 21.91
C ALA A 11 -2.18 11.00 21.61
N VAL A 12 -1.87 9.77 21.16
CA VAL A 12 -2.89 8.77 20.82
C VAL A 12 -3.63 8.27 22.08
N SER A 13 -2.90 8.01 23.17
CA SER A 13 -3.50 7.58 24.44
C SER A 13 -4.41 8.64 25.06
N ALA A 14 -4.15 9.94 24.84
CA ALA A 14 -5.04 11.01 25.29
C ALA A 14 -6.45 10.94 24.67
N HIS A 15 -6.59 10.25 23.53
CA HIS A 15 -7.86 9.97 22.87
C HIS A 15 -8.44 8.58 23.20
N GLY A 16 -7.88 7.86 24.18
CA GLY A 16 -8.35 6.54 24.59
C GLY A 16 -8.08 5.43 23.57
N ILE A 17 -7.20 5.67 22.59
CA ILE A 17 -6.85 4.70 21.55
C ILE A 17 -5.69 3.83 22.04
N GLU A 18 -5.80 2.52 21.80
CA GLU A 18 -4.76 1.56 22.16
C GLU A 18 -3.46 1.77 21.36
N VAL A 19 -2.32 1.73 22.04
CA VAL A 19 -0.99 1.91 21.45
C VAL A 19 -0.13 0.68 21.72
N CYS A 20 0.44 0.11 20.65
CA CYS A 20 1.47 -0.91 20.73
C CYS A 20 2.83 -0.26 20.48
N MET A 21 3.68 -0.20 21.52
CA MET A 21 5.06 0.24 21.34
C MET A 21 5.85 -0.81 20.54
N THR A 22 6.58 -0.35 19.55
CA THR A 22 7.38 -1.16 18.62
C THR A 22 8.84 -0.73 18.66
N HIS A 23 9.73 -1.58 18.18
CA HIS A 23 11.16 -1.32 18.16
C HIS A 23 11.52 -0.15 17.22
N THR A 24 12.54 0.64 17.58
CA THR A 24 12.97 1.85 16.86
C THR A 24 13.76 1.55 15.58
N HIS A 25 14.25 0.33 15.40
CA HIS A 25 15.15 -0.05 14.31
C HIS A 25 14.49 -0.91 13.23
N HIS A 26 13.16 -0.87 13.11
CA HIS A 26 12.47 -1.51 12.00
C HIS A 26 12.82 -0.83 10.68
N LEU A 27 13.13 -1.64 9.66
CA LEU A 27 13.52 -1.14 8.34
C LEU A 27 12.30 -0.84 7.46
N THR A 28 11.17 -1.49 7.72
CA THR A 28 9.95 -1.40 6.91
C THR A 28 8.70 -1.27 7.78
N GLY A 29 7.60 -0.78 7.19
CA GLY A 29 6.30 -0.75 7.86
C GLY A 29 5.79 -2.15 8.17
N THR A 30 6.07 -3.11 7.29
CA THR A 30 5.69 -4.51 7.49
C THR A 30 6.43 -5.17 8.66
N ASP A 31 7.71 -4.85 8.90
CA ASP A 31 8.45 -5.36 10.08
C ASP A 31 7.82 -4.87 11.40
N ARG A 32 7.47 -3.57 11.45
CA ARG A 32 6.76 -2.96 12.58
C ARG A 32 5.41 -3.63 12.82
N LEU A 33 4.68 -3.91 11.74
CA LEU A 33 3.37 -4.55 11.81
C LEU A 33 3.47 -6.00 12.31
N ALA A 34 4.49 -6.74 11.87
CA ALA A 34 4.74 -8.10 12.33
C ALA A 34 4.99 -8.16 13.84
N GLU A 35 5.81 -7.25 14.37
CA GLU A 35 6.04 -7.14 15.81
C GLU A 35 4.75 -6.81 16.56
N ALA A 36 4.00 -5.80 16.12
CA ALA A 36 2.77 -5.38 16.77
C ALA A 36 1.72 -6.50 16.80
N ALA A 37 1.53 -7.17 15.66
CA ALA A 37 0.61 -8.30 15.55
C ALA A 37 1.03 -9.49 16.43
N GLY A 38 2.35 -9.75 16.54
CA GLY A 38 2.90 -10.74 17.45
C GLY A 38 2.66 -10.41 18.93
N LYS A 39 2.85 -9.15 19.33
CA LYS A 39 2.60 -8.66 20.69
C LYS A 39 1.12 -8.76 21.09
N LEU A 40 0.22 -8.53 20.14
CA LEU A 40 -1.23 -8.67 20.34
C LEU A 40 -1.69 -10.13 20.38
N GLY A 41 -0.82 -11.09 20.06
CA GLY A 41 -1.17 -12.52 20.08
C GLY A 41 -2.24 -12.90 19.07
N LEU A 42 -2.28 -12.24 17.90
CA LEU A 42 -3.27 -12.52 16.87
C LEU A 42 -3.14 -13.96 16.34
N ALA A 43 -4.27 -14.61 16.10
CA ALA A 43 -4.35 -15.98 15.60
C ALA A 43 -3.90 -16.10 14.14
N ASP A 44 -3.50 -17.30 13.71
CA ASP A 44 -2.96 -17.52 12.34
C ASP A 44 -4.01 -17.30 11.23
N ASP A 45 -5.31 -17.36 11.54
CA ASP A 45 -6.39 -17.06 10.60
C ASP A 45 -6.76 -15.56 10.57
N ALA A 46 -6.18 -14.74 11.45
CA ALA A 46 -6.43 -13.31 11.46
C ALA A 46 -5.88 -12.62 10.21
N ILE A 47 -6.65 -11.61 9.75
CA ILE A 47 -6.26 -10.69 8.70
C ILE A 47 -5.98 -9.33 9.35
N VAL A 48 -4.81 -8.76 9.05
CA VAL A 48 -4.36 -7.47 9.57
C VAL A 48 -4.33 -6.47 8.43
N VAL A 49 -5.11 -5.39 8.53
CA VAL A 49 -5.08 -4.29 7.56
C VAL A 49 -4.16 -3.18 8.08
N ASN A 50 -3.14 -2.84 7.30
CA ASN A 50 -2.20 -1.77 7.59
C ASN A 50 -2.74 -0.43 7.05
N VAL A 51 -3.17 0.44 7.97
CA VAL A 51 -3.52 1.83 7.66
C VAL A 51 -2.35 2.71 8.07
N GLN A 52 -1.72 3.36 7.10
CA GLN A 52 -0.61 4.28 7.36
C GLN A 52 -1.11 5.52 8.12
N GLY A 53 -0.25 6.10 8.97
CA GLY A 53 -0.62 7.23 9.84
C GLY A 53 -0.71 8.58 9.13
N ASP A 54 -0.23 8.64 7.88
CA ASP A 54 -0.20 9.79 6.97
C ASP A 54 -1.33 9.77 5.93
N GLU A 55 -2.29 8.84 6.06
CA GLU A 55 -3.46 8.68 5.18
C GLU A 55 -4.77 9.09 5.91
N PRO A 56 -4.95 10.36 6.32
CA PRO A 56 -6.07 10.78 7.17
C PRO A 56 -7.43 10.73 6.47
N LEU A 57 -7.45 10.74 5.13
CA LEU A 57 -8.65 10.76 4.30
C LEU A 57 -8.98 9.37 3.72
N LEU A 58 -8.36 8.32 4.24
CA LEU A 58 -8.62 6.96 3.81
C LEU A 58 -10.08 6.57 4.11
N GLU A 59 -10.80 6.15 3.06
CA GLU A 59 -12.19 5.72 3.21
C GLU A 59 -12.30 4.42 4.03
N PRO A 60 -13.11 4.39 5.11
CA PRO A 60 -13.27 3.17 5.92
C PRO A 60 -13.83 1.97 5.15
N ALA A 61 -14.56 2.21 4.06
CA ALA A 61 -15.05 1.16 3.17
C ALA A 61 -13.90 0.41 2.49
N LEU A 62 -12.82 1.12 2.12
CA LEU A 62 -11.67 0.53 1.46
C LEU A 62 -10.87 -0.39 2.41
N ILE A 63 -10.77 -0.02 3.69
CA ILE A 63 -10.16 -0.86 4.73
C ILE A 63 -10.88 -2.22 4.81
N ARG A 64 -12.21 -2.21 4.89
CA ARG A 64 -13.03 -3.44 4.92
C ARG A 64 -12.88 -4.25 3.64
N ALA A 65 -12.92 -3.59 2.49
CA ALA A 65 -12.75 -4.23 1.20
C ALA A 65 -11.41 -4.99 1.08
N MET A 66 -10.33 -4.50 1.70
CA MET A 66 -9.04 -5.21 1.69
C MET A 66 -9.07 -6.49 2.52
N ALA A 67 -9.71 -6.45 3.69
CA ALA A 67 -9.88 -7.63 4.53
C ALA A 67 -10.75 -8.68 3.81
N ASP A 68 -11.87 -8.25 3.22
CA ASP A 68 -12.79 -9.12 2.49
C ASP A 68 -12.14 -9.73 1.24
N LEU A 69 -11.37 -8.92 0.49
CA LEU A 69 -10.63 -9.39 -0.68
C LEU A 69 -9.64 -10.49 -0.29
N LEU A 70 -8.86 -10.27 0.76
CA LEU A 70 -7.91 -11.28 1.22
C LEU A 70 -8.64 -12.53 1.72
N ALA A 71 -9.73 -12.38 2.47
CA ALA A 71 -10.53 -13.51 2.95
C ALA A 71 -11.05 -14.39 1.78
N ALA A 72 -11.47 -13.76 0.68
CA ALA A 72 -11.96 -14.46 -0.52
C ALA A 72 -10.87 -15.17 -1.35
N HIS A 73 -9.58 -14.87 -1.13
CA HIS A 73 -8.46 -15.41 -1.90
C HIS A 73 -7.50 -16.19 -0.97
N PRO A 74 -7.78 -17.47 -0.68
CA PRO A 74 -6.98 -18.28 0.26
C PRO A 74 -5.55 -18.55 -0.23
N ASP A 75 -5.31 -18.45 -1.53
CA ASP A 75 -4.00 -18.60 -2.17
C ASP A 75 -3.16 -17.30 -2.18
N ALA A 76 -3.73 -16.18 -1.71
CA ALA A 76 -3.02 -14.92 -1.53
C ALA A 76 -2.53 -14.76 -0.08
N ALA A 77 -1.32 -14.22 0.08
CA ALA A 77 -0.76 -13.85 1.38
C ALA A 77 -1.07 -12.40 1.76
N ILE A 78 -1.27 -11.57 0.73
CA ILE A 78 -1.45 -10.12 0.84
C ILE A 78 -2.58 -9.71 -0.10
N ALA A 79 -3.37 -8.73 0.32
CA ALA A 79 -4.26 -7.97 -0.55
C ALA A 79 -3.86 -6.49 -0.55
N THR A 80 -4.03 -5.82 -1.69
CA THR A 80 -3.84 -4.37 -1.83
C THR A 80 -4.80 -3.80 -2.86
N ALA A 81 -4.72 -2.50 -3.13
CA ALA A 81 -5.57 -1.80 -4.08
C ALA A 81 -4.76 -1.03 -5.12
N CYS A 82 -5.40 -0.74 -6.24
CA CYS A 82 -4.91 0.17 -7.27
C CYS A 82 -6.07 0.92 -7.92
N HIS A 83 -5.78 2.02 -8.60
CA HIS A 83 -6.77 2.73 -9.41
C HIS A 83 -6.20 3.08 -10.79
N PRO A 84 -7.05 3.30 -11.81
CA PRO A 84 -6.60 3.68 -13.14
C PRO A 84 -5.81 4.99 -13.15
N ILE A 85 -4.78 5.07 -14.00
CA ILE A 85 -4.07 6.31 -14.30
C ILE A 85 -4.61 6.86 -15.63
N ALA A 86 -5.14 8.08 -15.59
CA ALA A 86 -5.60 8.80 -16.78
C ALA A 86 -4.62 9.90 -17.24
N ASP A 87 -3.77 10.41 -16.33
CA ASP A 87 -2.82 11.48 -16.61
C ASP A 87 -1.45 10.91 -17.05
N PRO A 88 -0.96 11.23 -18.26
CA PRO A 88 0.42 10.94 -18.66
C PRO A 88 1.48 11.42 -17.67
N ALA A 89 1.30 12.56 -17.01
CA ALA A 89 2.27 13.05 -16.04
C ALA A 89 2.43 12.06 -14.87
N GLU A 90 1.33 11.48 -14.38
CA GLU A 90 1.37 10.42 -13.36
C GLU A 90 2.00 9.13 -13.89
N ALA A 91 1.66 8.72 -15.12
CA ALA A 91 2.16 7.49 -15.74
C ALA A 91 3.69 7.43 -15.78
N PHE A 92 4.33 8.56 -16.07
CA PHE A 92 5.78 8.69 -16.19
C PHE A 92 6.46 9.25 -14.93
N ASN A 93 5.72 9.51 -13.85
CA ASN A 93 6.28 9.98 -12.59
C ASN A 93 6.83 8.79 -11.77
N PRO A 94 8.13 8.75 -11.42
CA PRO A 94 8.72 7.66 -10.63
C PRO A 94 8.26 7.63 -9.16
N ASN A 95 7.64 8.72 -8.67
CA ASN A 95 7.04 8.73 -7.33
C ASN A 95 5.69 8.00 -7.32
N VAL A 96 5.07 7.81 -8.49
CA VAL A 96 3.86 7.01 -8.64
C VAL A 96 4.25 5.56 -8.87
N VAL A 97 3.89 4.67 -7.96
CA VAL A 97 4.14 3.23 -8.13
C VAL A 97 3.08 2.66 -9.05
N LYS A 98 3.50 1.99 -10.13
CA LYS A 98 2.62 1.28 -11.05
C LYS A 98 2.53 -0.18 -10.68
N VAL A 99 1.40 -0.81 -10.99
CA VAL A 99 1.19 -2.26 -10.83
C VAL A 99 0.62 -2.86 -12.11
N VAL A 100 1.13 -4.02 -12.49
CA VAL A 100 0.57 -4.85 -13.58
C VAL A 100 -0.09 -6.06 -12.96
N LEU A 101 -1.29 -6.39 -13.44
CA LEU A 101 -2.10 -7.49 -12.92
C LEU A 101 -2.20 -8.64 -13.94
N ASP A 102 -2.37 -9.86 -13.44
CA ASP A 102 -2.80 -11.00 -14.23
C ASP A 102 -4.33 -10.99 -14.43
N ALA A 103 -4.83 -11.91 -15.26
CA ALA A 103 -6.27 -12.03 -15.55
C ALA A 103 -7.13 -12.43 -14.33
N ARG A 104 -6.50 -12.87 -13.23
CA ARG A 104 -7.16 -13.24 -11.98
C ARG A 104 -7.06 -12.12 -10.92
N GLY A 105 -6.50 -10.96 -11.27
CA GLY A 105 -6.35 -9.83 -10.36
C GLY A 105 -5.17 -9.92 -9.39
N TYR A 106 -4.17 -10.77 -9.66
CA TYR A 106 -2.95 -10.83 -8.85
C TYR A 106 -1.88 -9.93 -9.46
N ALA A 107 -1.08 -9.30 -8.60
CA ALA A 107 0.05 -8.52 -9.06
C ALA A 107 1.10 -9.42 -9.75
N LEU A 108 1.40 -9.09 -11.00
CA LEU A 108 2.56 -9.62 -11.71
C LEU A 108 3.83 -8.88 -11.27
N TYR A 109 3.77 -7.55 -11.17
CA TYR A 109 4.90 -6.73 -10.77
C TYR A 109 4.49 -5.32 -10.33
N PHE A 110 5.29 -4.72 -9.44
CA PHE A 110 5.20 -3.31 -9.07
C PHE A 110 6.47 -2.59 -9.51
N SER A 111 6.36 -1.37 -10.02
CA SER A 111 7.53 -0.61 -10.46
C SER A 111 7.30 0.90 -10.43
N ARG A 112 8.36 1.65 -10.21
CA ARG A 112 8.40 3.10 -10.46
C ARG A 112 8.52 3.42 -11.96
N ALA A 113 8.96 2.47 -12.79
CA ALA A 113 8.93 2.61 -14.23
C ALA A 113 7.50 2.56 -14.78
N THR A 114 7.29 3.12 -15.98
CA THR A 114 6.00 3.07 -16.67
C THR A 114 5.73 1.65 -17.18
N ILE A 115 4.86 0.94 -16.47
CA ILE A 115 4.43 -0.42 -16.80
C ILE A 115 2.88 -0.51 -16.78
N PRO A 116 2.25 -1.23 -17.73
CA PRO A 116 2.87 -1.85 -18.89
C PRO A 116 3.33 -0.80 -19.92
N TRP A 117 4.40 -1.10 -20.66
CA TRP A 117 4.90 -0.21 -21.69
C TRP A 117 4.07 -0.32 -22.98
N ALA A 118 3.42 0.77 -23.40
CA ALA A 118 2.72 0.83 -24.67
C ALA A 118 3.71 1.08 -25.82
N ARG A 119 4.31 0.00 -26.35
CA ARG A 119 5.40 0.03 -27.35
C ARG A 119 5.21 1.08 -28.45
N ASP A 120 4.10 1.00 -29.17
CA ASP A 120 3.87 1.83 -30.35
C ASP A 120 3.45 3.26 -29.98
N ALA A 121 2.57 3.40 -28.97
CA ALA A 121 2.04 4.69 -28.53
C ALA A 121 3.08 5.58 -27.83
N PHE A 122 3.99 5.00 -27.05
CA PHE A 122 5.04 5.74 -26.35
C PHE A 122 6.31 5.95 -27.21
N ALA A 123 6.45 5.24 -28.32
CA ALA A 123 7.50 5.48 -29.31
C ALA A 123 7.15 6.64 -30.26
N ALA A 124 5.86 6.85 -30.55
CA ALA A 124 5.38 8.04 -31.22
C ALA A 124 5.46 9.23 -30.25
N ASP A 125 6.06 10.35 -30.70
CA ASP A 125 6.20 11.56 -29.90
C ASP A 125 4.87 11.95 -29.24
N GLY A 126 4.86 12.07 -27.91
CA GLY A 126 3.69 12.57 -27.18
C GLY A 126 3.39 11.92 -25.84
N LYS A 127 4.04 10.82 -25.45
CA LYS A 127 3.78 10.13 -24.15
C LYS A 127 2.29 9.94 -23.86
N GLN A 128 1.46 9.78 -24.90
CA GLN A 128 0.02 9.68 -24.75
C GLN A 128 -0.35 8.27 -24.29
N ILE A 129 -1.22 8.17 -23.29
CA ILE A 129 -1.75 6.89 -22.84
C ILE A 129 -2.78 6.42 -23.87
N PRO A 130 -2.57 5.28 -24.56
CA PRO A 130 -3.55 4.78 -25.51
C PRO A 130 -4.79 4.27 -24.77
N GLY A 131 -5.96 4.43 -25.40
CA GLY A 131 -7.22 3.92 -24.86
C GLY A 131 -7.17 2.41 -24.61
N GLY A 132 -7.65 1.99 -23.44
CA GLY A 132 -7.72 0.58 -23.06
C GLY A 132 -6.43 -0.01 -22.48
N LEU A 133 -5.35 0.76 -22.32
CA LEU A 133 -4.16 0.29 -21.61
C LEU A 133 -4.48 0.08 -20.12
N PRO A 134 -4.27 -1.12 -19.55
CA PRO A 134 -4.50 -1.38 -18.13
C PRO A 134 -3.34 -0.80 -17.29
N LEU A 135 -3.32 0.53 -17.18
CA LEU A 135 -2.32 1.29 -16.46
C LEU A 135 -2.87 1.70 -15.09
N PHE A 136 -2.26 1.18 -14.03
CA PHE A 136 -2.76 1.36 -12.67
C PHE A 136 -1.71 1.96 -11.75
N ARG A 137 -2.17 2.87 -10.88
CA ARG A 137 -1.43 3.37 -9.72
C ARG A 137 -1.71 2.46 -8.54
N HIS A 138 -0.66 1.90 -7.95
CA HIS A 138 -0.76 1.15 -6.70
C HIS A 138 -1.07 2.09 -5.53
N TYR A 139 -1.91 1.62 -4.61
CA TYR A 139 -2.26 2.30 -3.38
C TYR A 139 -1.70 1.56 -2.17
N GLY A 140 -0.95 2.26 -1.31
CA GLY A 140 -0.20 1.71 -0.18
C GLY A 140 -1.04 1.16 0.98
N LEU A 141 -2.27 0.74 0.73
CA LEU A 141 -3.13 0.04 1.67
C LEU A 141 -2.96 -1.47 1.47
N TYR A 142 -2.71 -2.17 2.57
CA TYR A 142 -2.46 -3.60 2.53
C TYR A 142 -3.25 -4.35 3.59
N ALA A 143 -3.78 -5.51 3.24
CA ALA A 143 -4.18 -6.54 4.21
C ALA A 143 -3.21 -7.72 4.13
N TYR A 144 -2.88 -8.29 5.29
CA TYR A 144 -1.92 -9.35 5.43
C TYR A 144 -2.49 -10.50 6.23
N ARG A 145 -2.10 -11.74 5.88
CA ARG A 145 -2.32 -12.90 6.75
C ARG A 145 -1.24 -12.99 7.82
N MET A 146 -1.62 -13.42 9.02
CA MET A 146 -0.67 -13.60 10.12
C MET A 146 0.53 -14.50 9.81
N PRO A 147 0.38 -15.66 9.12
CA PRO A 147 1.52 -16.49 8.73
C PRO A 147 2.53 -15.75 7.85
N PHE A 148 2.05 -14.88 6.96
CA PHE A 148 2.94 -14.05 6.13
C PHE A 148 3.65 -12.99 6.96
N LEU A 149 2.94 -12.25 7.83
CA LEU A 149 3.57 -11.25 8.71
C LEU A 149 4.65 -11.86 9.58
N ARG A 150 4.41 -13.07 10.11
CA ARG A 150 5.39 -13.80 10.91
C ARG A 150 6.64 -14.21 10.11
N ALA A 151 6.45 -14.58 8.84
CA ALA A 151 7.54 -15.02 7.97
C ALA A 151 8.36 -13.86 7.38
N PHE A 152 7.72 -12.72 7.10
CA PHE A 152 8.30 -11.62 6.32
C PHE A 152 9.64 -11.08 6.86
N PRO A 153 9.81 -10.83 8.18
CA PRO A 153 11.07 -10.32 8.72
C PRO A 153 12.25 -11.29 8.56
N ALA A 154 11.98 -12.59 8.39
CA ALA A 154 13.00 -13.62 8.17
C ALA A 154 13.34 -13.83 6.68
N LEU A 155 12.57 -13.25 5.77
CA LEU A 155 12.85 -13.33 4.34
C LEU A 155 14.08 -12.48 4.00
N GLN A 156 14.97 -13.05 3.17
CA GLN A 156 16.08 -12.28 2.65
C GLN A 156 15.56 -11.11 1.79
N PRO A 157 16.06 -9.88 1.97
CA PRO A 157 15.75 -8.76 1.09
C PRO A 157 15.89 -9.16 -0.38
N ALA A 158 14.84 -8.95 -1.18
CA ALA A 158 14.90 -9.24 -2.60
C ALA A 158 15.88 -8.25 -3.27
N PRO A 159 16.78 -8.69 -4.16
CA PRO A 159 17.70 -7.78 -4.85
C PRO A 159 16.98 -6.58 -5.49
N ILE A 160 15.81 -6.83 -6.09
CA ILE A 160 14.98 -5.83 -6.77
C ILE A 160 14.29 -4.84 -5.83
N GLU A 161 13.99 -5.22 -4.58
CA GLU A 161 13.27 -4.32 -3.66
C GLU A 161 14.11 -3.09 -3.31
N ARG A 162 15.44 -3.23 -3.33
CA ARG A 162 16.39 -2.15 -3.02
C ARG A 162 16.50 -1.13 -4.15
N PHE A 163 16.44 -1.59 -5.40
CA PHE A 163 16.51 -0.70 -6.56
C PHE A 163 15.20 0.05 -6.78
N GLU A 164 14.07 -0.64 -6.62
CA GLU A 164 12.75 -0.02 -6.72
C GLU A 164 12.36 0.74 -5.45
N ALA A 165 13.00 0.47 -4.31
CA ALA A 165 12.57 0.95 -2.99
C ALA A 165 11.08 0.65 -2.74
N LEU A 166 10.70 -0.63 -2.90
CA LEU A 166 9.34 -1.15 -2.78
C LEU A 166 9.32 -2.48 -2.00
N GLU A 167 8.87 -2.45 -0.75
CA GLU A 167 8.91 -3.60 0.18
C GLU A 167 8.05 -4.79 -0.27
N GLN A 168 6.94 -4.54 -0.98
CA GLN A 168 6.05 -5.59 -1.46
C GLN A 168 6.71 -6.48 -2.53
N LEU A 169 7.81 -6.03 -3.16
CA LEU A 169 8.58 -6.87 -4.07
C LEU A 169 9.29 -8.03 -3.37
N ARG A 170 9.57 -7.93 -2.06
CA ARG A 170 10.08 -9.06 -1.28
C ARG A 170 9.11 -10.23 -1.30
N ALA A 171 7.82 -9.96 -1.13
CA ALA A 171 6.80 -10.98 -1.13
C ALA A 171 6.72 -11.70 -2.49
N LEU A 172 6.65 -10.93 -3.59
CA LEU A 172 6.64 -11.50 -4.94
C LEU A 172 7.89 -12.33 -5.24
N TRP A 173 9.07 -11.82 -4.85
CA TRP A 173 10.35 -12.51 -5.06
C TRP A 173 10.40 -13.90 -4.39
N HIS A 174 9.82 -14.03 -3.20
CA HIS A 174 9.77 -15.30 -2.46
C HIS A 174 8.54 -16.16 -2.81
N GLY A 175 7.82 -15.83 -3.88
CA GLY A 175 6.71 -16.63 -4.40
C GLY A 175 5.37 -16.42 -3.68
N PHE A 176 5.27 -15.43 -2.78
CA PHE A 176 3.99 -15.05 -2.20
C PHE A 176 3.15 -14.31 -3.24
N ARG A 177 1.84 -14.55 -3.20
CA ARG A 177 0.89 -13.94 -4.12
C ARG A 177 0.19 -12.75 -3.46
N ILE A 178 0.03 -11.70 -4.25
CA ILE A 178 -0.63 -10.45 -3.84
C ILE A 178 -1.86 -10.29 -4.72
N VAL A 179 -3.06 -10.32 -4.13
CA VAL A 179 -4.31 -10.01 -4.84
C VAL A 179 -4.55 -8.51 -4.81
N VAL A 180 -5.06 -7.93 -5.88
CA VAL A 180 -5.21 -6.47 -6.04
C VAL A 180 -6.63 -6.13 -6.45
N ALA A 181 -7.29 -5.26 -5.68
CA ALA A 181 -8.55 -4.66 -6.10
C ALA A 181 -8.29 -3.45 -7.00
N VAL A 182 -9.04 -3.35 -8.10
CA VAL A 182 -9.12 -2.12 -8.91
C VAL A 182 -10.27 -1.27 -8.38
N THR A 183 -9.98 -0.08 -7.88
CA THR A 183 -10.97 0.88 -7.38
C THR A 183 -11.37 1.89 -8.46
N GLU A 184 -12.63 2.32 -8.47
CA GLU A 184 -13.15 3.26 -9.47
C GLU A 184 -12.79 4.74 -9.18
N GLY A 185 -12.27 5.04 -7.99
CA GLY A 185 -11.88 6.39 -7.58
C GLY A 185 -10.39 6.52 -7.28
N THR A 186 -9.86 7.73 -7.49
CA THR A 186 -8.54 8.14 -6.97
C THR A 186 -8.69 8.32 -5.45
N PRO A 187 -7.99 7.54 -4.62
CA PRO A 187 -7.99 7.75 -3.18
C PRO A 187 -7.57 9.18 -2.85
N ALA A 188 -8.13 9.72 -1.78
CA ALA A 188 -7.68 11.01 -1.29
C ALA A 188 -6.17 10.90 -0.98
N PRO A 189 -5.35 11.83 -1.50
CA PRO A 189 -3.91 11.76 -1.31
C PRO A 189 -3.53 11.97 0.17
N GLY A 190 -2.54 11.18 0.62
CA GLY A 190 -1.93 11.28 1.94
C GLY A 190 -1.17 12.59 2.18
N VAL A 191 -0.39 12.60 3.26
CA VAL A 191 0.35 13.78 3.75
C VAL A 191 1.85 13.47 3.88
N ASP A 192 2.59 13.73 2.81
CA ASP A 192 4.05 13.62 2.78
C ASP A 192 4.76 14.97 2.85
N THR A 193 4.08 16.05 2.43
CA THR A 193 4.63 17.40 2.32
C THR A 193 3.83 18.43 3.13
N PRO A 194 4.44 19.58 3.50
CA PRO A 194 3.69 20.70 4.09
C PRO A 194 2.51 21.15 3.21
N GLU A 195 2.66 21.12 1.90
CA GLU A 195 1.61 21.47 0.94
C GLU A 195 0.45 20.47 0.99
N ASP A 196 0.73 19.17 1.12
CA ASP A 196 -0.30 18.14 1.32
C ASP A 196 -1.07 18.37 2.62
N LEU A 197 -0.36 18.74 3.70
CA LEU A 197 -0.99 19.02 4.98
C LEU A 197 -1.98 20.19 4.88
N GLU A 198 -1.60 21.28 4.21
CA GLU A 198 -2.51 22.44 4.00
C GLU A 198 -3.72 22.07 3.12
N ARG A 199 -3.50 21.25 2.10
CA ARG A 199 -4.57 20.74 1.25
C ARG A 199 -5.56 19.89 2.06
N VAL A 200 -5.07 18.97 2.89
CA VAL A 200 -5.90 18.13 3.77
C VAL A 200 -6.63 18.97 4.82
N ARG A 201 -5.95 19.94 5.46
CA ARG A 201 -6.58 20.88 6.41
C ARG A 201 -7.76 21.62 5.78
N THR A 202 -7.60 22.07 4.53
CA THR A 202 -8.66 22.75 3.79
C THR A 202 -9.89 21.85 3.56
N LEU A 203 -9.68 20.56 3.27
CA LEU A 203 -10.77 19.59 3.09
C LEU A 203 -11.55 19.36 4.40
N TYR A 204 -10.84 19.17 5.52
CA TYR A 204 -11.47 19.07 6.84
C TYR A 204 -12.25 20.32 7.22
N ALA A 205 -11.69 21.51 6.98
CA ALA A 205 -12.36 22.77 7.29
C ALA A 205 -13.66 22.98 6.48
N ARG A 206 -13.74 22.39 5.28
CA ARG A 206 -14.91 22.46 4.40
C ARG A 206 -15.96 21.36 4.68
N GLY A 207 -15.66 20.40 5.56
CA GLY A 207 -16.53 19.23 5.80
C GLY A 207 -16.60 18.28 4.60
N THR A 208 -15.59 18.32 3.73
CA THR A 208 -15.47 17.48 2.53
C THR A 208 -14.34 16.47 2.68
N ALA A 209 -14.01 16.13 3.93
CA ALA A 209 -13.03 15.13 4.32
C ALA A 209 -13.73 13.83 4.71
#